data_AF-W0I2W1-F1
#
_entry.id   AF-W0I2W1-F1
#
_cell.length_a   1.000
_cell.length_b   1.000
_cell.length_c   1.000
_cell.angle_alpha   90.00
_cell.angle_beta   90.00
_cell.angle_gamma   90.00
#
_symmetry.space_group_name_H-M   'P 1'
#
loop_
_entity.id
_entity.type
_entity.pdbx_description
1 polymer ?
#
loop_
_entity_poly.entity_id
_entity_poly.type
_entity_poly.pdbx_seq_one_letter_code
_entity_poly.pdbx_strand_id
1 'polypeptide(L)'
;MTKSIPTSKKPRKQHTPAFRNDALKLAARHAAATAARELSLNESQLYAWRSKQQQQMTSSERESELAARNARLQRQLAERDEELAILQKAATYFAKRLK
;
A
#
# COMPACT_ATOMS: atom_id res chain seq x y z
N MET A 1 -39.79 19.99 -11.62
CA MET A 1 -39.07 18.76 -12.03
C MET A 1 -37.95 19.15 -12.98
N THR A 2 -36.69 19.07 -12.56
CA THR A 2 -35.52 19.39 -13.41
C THR A 2 -35.03 18.10 -14.09
N LYS A 3 -35.11 18.05 -15.43
CA LYS A 3 -34.62 16.92 -16.23
C LYS A 3 -33.08 16.98 -16.31
N SER A 4 -32.42 15.92 -15.83
CA SER A 4 -30.98 15.70 -15.96
C SER A 4 -30.62 15.28 -17.38
N ILE A 5 -29.64 15.94 -17.99
CA ILE A 5 -29.13 15.64 -19.34
C ILE A 5 -28.05 14.55 -19.20
N PRO A 6 -28.17 13.39 -19.89
CA PRO A 6 -27.14 12.36 -19.85
C PRO A 6 -25.90 12.82 -20.64
N THR A 7 -24.80 13.07 -19.93
CA THR A 7 -23.50 13.34 -20.57
C THR A 7 -22.82 12.02 -20.97
N SER A 8 -22.84 11.70 -22.26
CA SER A 8 -22.07 10.58 -22.82
C SER A 8 -20.57 10.89 -22.69
N LYS A 9 -19.88 10.24 -21.73
CA LYS A 9 -18.44 10.39 -21.53
C LYS A 9 -17.69 9.43 -22.46
N LYS A 10 -16.82 9.96 -23.33
CA LYS A 10 -15.91 9.17 -24.18
C LYS A 10 -15.03 8.26 -23.31
N PRO A 11 -14.80 6.99 -23.70
CA PRO A 11 -13.94 6.09 -22.94
C PRO A 11 -12.51 6.66 -22.89
N ARG A 12 -11.91 6.69 -21.69
CA ARG A 12 -10.55 7.20 -21.50
C ARG A 12 -9.55 6.23 -22.14
N LYS A 13 -8.56 6.77 -22.85
CA LYS A 13 -7.42 5.98 -23.35
C LYS A 13 -6.67 5.38 -22.15
N GLN A 14 -6.63 4.06 -22.07
CA GLN A 14 -5.87 3.34 -21.04
C GLN A 14 -4.52 2.93 -21.59
N HIS A 15 -3.44 3.29 -20.90
CA HIS A 15 -2.09 2.83 -21.23
C HIS A 15 -1.76 1.57 -20.42
N THR A 16 -1.09 0.59 -21.04
CA THR A 16 -0.62 -0.62 -20.37
C THR A 16 0.44 -0.28 -19.32
N PRO A 17 0.59 -1.10 -18.26
CA PRO A 17 1.61 -0.86 -17.23
C PRO A 17 3.03 -0.87 -17.82
N ALA A 18 3.33 -1.76 -18.77
CA ALA A 18 4.61 -1.82 -19.46
C ALA A 18 4.93 -0.49 -20.17
N PHE A 19 3.97 0.04 -20.95
CA PHE A 19 4.13 1.32 -21.63
C PHE A 19 4.36 2.48 -20.65
N ARG A 20 3.63 2.53 -19.53
CA ARG A 20 3.84 3.57 -18.51
C ARG A 20 5.24 3.50 -17.92
N ASN A 21 5.74 2.30 -17.64
CA ASN A 21 7.09 2.11 -17.10
C ASN A 21 8.16 2.56 -18.10
N ASP A 22 8.01 2.21 -19.37
CA ASP A 22 8.97 2.62 -20.39
C ASP A 22 8.91 4.13 -20.68
N ALA A 23 7.71 4.72 -20.65
CA ALA A 23 7.53 6.17 -20.72
C ALA A 23 8.20 6.90 -19.54
N LEU A 24 8.10 6.34 -18.32
CA LEU A 24 8.76 6.89 -17.14
C LEU A 24 10.29 6.74 -17.21
N LYS A 25 10.81 5.62 -17.74
CA LYS A 25 12.26 5.46 -17.99
C LYS A 25 12.76 6.46 -19.03
N LEU A 26 12.00 6.69 -20.10
CA LEU A 26 12.32 7.70 -21.11
C LEU A 26 12.33 9.11 -20.51
N ALA A 27 11.32 9.43 -19.69
CA ALA A 27 11.22 10.70 -18.96
C ALA A 27 12.19 10.85 -17.77
N ALA A 28 12.97 9.82 -17.45
CA ALA A 28 14.08 9.89 -16.51
C ALA A 28 15.42 10.13 -17.23
N ARG A 29 15.58 9.60 -18.45
CA ARG A 29 16.75 9.82 -19.31
C ARG A 29 16.71 11.18 -20.01
N HIS A 30 15.51 11.61 -20.41
CA HIS A 30 15.22 12.91 -20.99
C HIS A 30 14.26 13.68 -20.08
N ALA A 31 13.93 14.93 -20.42
CA ALA A 31 12.93 15.69 -19.67
C ALA A 31 11.51 15.13 -19.86
N ALA A 32 10.61 15.38 -18.91
CA ALA A 32 9.20 14.97 -19.03
C ALA A 32 8.53 15.59 -20.27
N ALA A 33 8.82 16.86 -20.56
CA ALA A 33 8.33 17.56 -21.75
C ALA A 33 8.79 16.91 -23.06
N THR A 34 10.03 16.44 -23.15
CA THR A 34 10.56 15.81 -24.38
C THR A 34 9.96 14.42 -24.57
N ALA A 35 9.92 13.62 -23.50
CA ALA A 35 9.30 12.29 -23.53
C ALA A 35 7.80 12.36 -23.86
N ALA A 36 7.09 13.39 -23.36
CA ALA A 36 5.68 13.61 -23.67
C ALA A 36 5.46 13.88 -25.17
N ARG A 37 6.32 14.71 -25.79
CA ARG A 37 6.25 14.99 -27.24
C ARG A 37 6.54 13.75 -28.07
N GLU A 38 7.59 13.00 -27.75
CA GLU A 38 7.97 11.77 -28.45
C GLU A 38 6.86 10.70 -28.39
N LEU A 39 6.21 10.57 -27.23
CA LEU A 39 5.15 9.58 -27.01
C LEU A 39 3.75 10.10 -27.35
N SER A 40 3.62 11.33 -27.85
CA SER A 40 2.33 12.00 -28.09
C SER A 40 1.40 11.96 -26.87
N LEU A 41 1.98 12.12 -25.68
CA LEU A 41 1.28 12.16 -24.39
C LEU A 41 1.18 13.60 -23.88
N ASN A 42 0.25 13.84 -22.97
CA ASN A 42 0.23 15.09 -22.23
C ASN A 42 1.26 15.01 -21.09
N GLU A 43 2.07 16.05 -20.91
CA GLU A 43 3.11 16.10 -19.88
C GLU A 43 2.56 15.86 -18.47
N SER A 44 1.34 16.32 -18.19
CA SER A 44 0.64 16.06 -16.93
C SER A 44 0.44 14.56 -16.64
N GLN A 45 0.33 13.72 -17.67
CA GLN A 45 0.19 12.27 -17.49
C GLN A 45 1.47 11.64 -16.95
N LEU A 46 2.64 12.11 -17.42
CA LEU A 46 3.93 11.62 -16.93
C LEU A 46 4.17 12.05 -15.48
N TYR A 47 3.83 13.29 -15.13
CA TYR A 47 3.89 13.74 -13.73
C TYR A 47 2.96 12.95 -12.82
N ALA A 48 1.72 12.70 -13.26
CA ALA A 48 0.76 11.89 -12.50
C ALA A 48 1.24 10.45 -12.32
N TRP A 49 1.82 9.82 -13.36
CA TRP A 49 2.36 8.47 -13.25
C TRP A 49 3.59 8.41 -12.34
N ARG A 50 4.48 9.39 -12.40
CA ARG A 50 5.64 9.49 -11.50
C ARG A 50 5.20 9.65 -10.04
N SER A 51 4.25 10.54 -9.78
CA SER A 51 3.69 10.73 -8.44
C SER A 51 3.05 9.45 -7.91
N LYS A 52 2.27 8.75 -8.75
CA LYS A 52 1.65 7.48 -8.39
C LYS A 52 2.67 6.36 -8.14
N GLN A 53 3.78 6.34 -8.87
CA GLN A 53 4.87 5.40 -8.63
C GLN A 53 5.55 5.66 -7.29
N GLN A 54 5.86 6.94 -7.00
CA GLN A 54 6.47 7.32 -5.72
C GLN A 54 5.56 6.98 -4.54
N GLN A 55 4.27 7.27 -4.65
CA GLN A 55 3.29 6.95 -3.60
C GLN A 55 3.22 5.44 -3.33
N GLN A 56 3.28 4.60 -4.38
CA GLN A 56 3.29 3.14 -4.23
C GLN A 56 4.56 2.63 -3.54
N MET A 57 5.73 3.21 -3.85
CA MET A 57 6.97 2.86 -3.17
C MET A 57 6.89 3.20 -1.69
N THR A 58 6.49 4.43 -1.36
CA THR A 58 6.36 4.89 0.03
C THR A 58 5.22 4.20 0.80
N SER A 59 4.16 3.75 0.12
CA SER A 59 3.13 2.93 0.78
C SER A 59 3.66 1.52 1.06
N SER A 60 4.38 0.91 0.12
CA SER A 60 4.96 -0.42 0.29
C SER A 60 5.97 -0.48 1.45
N GLU A 61 6.82 0.54 1.59
CA GLU A 61 7.77 0.64 2.72
C GLU A 61 7.03 0.72 4.07
N ARG A 62 6.01 1.59 4.17
CA ARG A 62 5.18 1.72 5.38
C ARG A 62 4.43 0.44 5.70
N GLU A 63 3.87 -0.24 4.69
CA GLU A 63 3.19 -1.51 4.87
C GLU A 63 4.15 -2.60 5.40
N SER A 64 5.39 -2.64 4.89
CA SER A 64 6.42 -3.55 5.38
C SER A 64 6.79 -3.28 6.84
N GLU A 65 6.96 -2.01 7.21
CA GLU A 65 7.24 -1.62 8.60
C GLU A 65 6.09 -2.00 9.54
N LEU A 66 4.85 -1.73 9.14
CA LEU A 66 3.65 -2.12 9.89
C LEU A 66 3.54 -3.64 10.04
N ALA A 67 3.86 -4.41 8.99
CA ALA A 67 3.87 -5.86 9.05
C ALA A 67 4.92 -6.39 10.04
N ALA A 68 6.12 -5.82 10.04
CA ALA A 68 7.17 -6.18 11.00
C ALA A 68 6.75 -5.87 12.45
N ARG A 69 6.12 -4.71 12.67
CA ARG A 69 5.59 -4.33 13.99
C ARG A 69 4.47 -5.25 14.45
N ASN A 70 3.54 -5.60 13.57
CA ASN A 70 2.46 -6.54 13.86
C ASN A 70 3.01 -7.93 14.23
N ALA A 71 3.99 -8.44 13.49
CA ALA A 71 4.63 -9.72 13.81
C ALA A 71 5.30 -9.70 15.19
N ARG A 72 5.96 -8.60 15.55
CA ARG A 72 6.54 -8.42 16.89
C ARG A 72 5.47 -8.40 17.97
N LEU A 73 4.40 -7.63 17.78
CA LEU A 73 3.30 -7.54 18.74
C LEU A 73 2.61 -8.89 18.94
N GLN A 74 2.40 -9.63 17.85
CA GLN A 74 1.79 -10.95 17.92
C GLN A 74 2.65 -11.95 18.70
N ARG A 75 3.99 -11.90 18.57
CA ARG A 75 4.89 -12.71 19.40
C ARG A 75 4.80 -12.33 20.88
N GLN A 76 4.74 -11.05 21.20
CA GLN A 76 4.61 -10.59 22.57
C GLN A 76 3.27 -11.03 23.17
N LEU A 77 2.18 -10.98 22.41
CA LEU A 77 0.88 -11.47 22.86
C LEU A 77 0.93 -12.96 23.18
N ALA A 78 1.48 -13.77 22.27
CA ALA A 78 1.62 -15.22 22.50
C ALA A 78 2.44 -15.53 23.76
N GLU A 79 3.56 -14.83 23.98
CA GLU A 79 4.40 -15.00 25.17
C GLU A 79 3.64 -14.64 26.46
N ARG A 80 2.88 -13.52 26.46
CA ARG A 80 2.08 -13.13 27.62
C ARG A 80 0.94 -14.12 27.88
N ASP A 81 0.30 -14.65 26.84
CA ASP A 81 -0.76 -15.65 26.97
C ASP A 81 -0.23 -16.96 27.59
N GLU A 82 0.99 -17.38 27.21
CA GLU A 82 1.68 -18.50 27.83
C GLU A 82 1.99 -18.26 29.31
N GLU A 83 2.52 -17.08 29.66
CA GLU A 83 2.78 -16.70 31.06
C GLU A 83 1.50 -16.71 31.90
N LEU A 84 0.40 -16.14 31.38
CA LEU A 84 -0.89 -16.14 32.05
C LEU A 84 -1.41 -17.57 32.27
N ALA A 85 -1.25 -18.45 31.28
CA ALA A 85 -1.65 -19.85 31.41
C ALA A 85 -0.85 -20.57 32.51
N ILE A 86 0.46 -20.32 32.60
CA ILE A 86 1.32 -20.88 33.66
C ILE A 86 0.90 -20.35 35.03
N LEU A 87 0.71 -19.04 35.18
CA LEU A 87 0.29 -18.41 36.44
C LEU A 87 -1.07 -18.95 36.90
N GLN A 88 -2.02 -19.09 35.98
CA GLN A 88 -3.34 -19.64 36.29
C GLN A 88 -3.24 -21.09 36.75
N LYS A 89 -2.42 -21.91 36.08
CA LYS A 89 -2.17 -23.29 36.49
C LYS A 89 -1.55 -23.36 37.89
N ALA A 90 -0.57 -22.52 38.18
CA ALA A 90 0.04 -22.44 39.51
C ALA A 90 -1.00 -22.04 40.58
N ALA A 91 -1.79 -20.99 40.33
CA ALA A 91 -2.84 -20.54 41.25
C ALA A 91 -3.84 -21.67 41.57
N THR A 92 -4.28 -22.43 40.56
CA THR A 92 -5.19 -23.56 40.77
C THR A 92 -4.56 -24.68 41.61
N TYR A 93 -3.27 -24.97 41.42
CA TYR A 93 -2.55 -25.96 42.21
C TYR A 93 -2.45 -25.54 43.69
N PHE A 94 -2.06 -24.29 43.96
CA PHE A 94 -1.97 -23.78 45.32
C PHE A 94 -3.34 -23.73 46.01
N ALA A 95 -4.39 -23.30 45.31
CA ALA A 95 -5.74 -23.27 45.85
C ALA A 95 -6.27 -24.66 46.25
N LYS A 96 -5.86 -25.73 45.52
CA LYS A 96 -6.22 -27.11 45.86
C LYS A 96 -5.48 -27.64 47.09
N ARG A 97 -4.24 -27.21 47.32
CA ARG A 97 -3.40 -27.66 48.46
C ARG A 97 -3.69 -26.95 49.78
N LEU A 98 -4.40 -25.82 49.72
CA LEU A 98 -4.85 -25.05 50.90
C LEU A 98 -6.13 -25.59 51.56
N LYS A 99 -6.72 -26.65 50.99
CA LYS A 99 -7.79 -27.46 51.59
C LYS A 99 -7.22 -28.75 52.14
#